data_AF-A0A2N5ZFZ0-F1
#
_entry.id   AF-A0A2N5ZFZ0-F1
#
_cell.length_a   1.000
_cell.length_b   1.000
_cell.length_c   1.000
_cell.angle_alpha   90.00
_cell.angle_beta   90.00
_cell.angle_gamma   90.00
#
_symmetry.space_group_name_H-M   'P 1'
#
loop_
_entity.id
_entity.type
_entity.pdbx_description
1 polymer ?
#
loop_
_entity_poly.entity_id
_entity_poly.type
_entity_poly.pdbx_seq_one_letter_code
_entity_poly.pdbx_strand_id
1 'polypeptide(L)'
;MFHITGTEDVGIIKPILPKERLIGFQKMNKNENYKLVFKGASHFIFSGRNQMPIDEKLIYKDIKIFTLAFWDMTLRDNQKAKKWLFDMLMEKRDEYEYGIRVKGKSLIDER
;
A
#
# COMPACT_ATOMS: atom_id res chain seq x y z
N MET A 1 -10.40 3.82 -1.02
CA MET A 1 -9.71 2.78 -1.83
C MET A 1 -8.36 2.48 -1.22
N PHE A 2 -7.81 1.27 -1.39
CA PHE A 2 -6.48 0.92 -0.91
C PHE A 2 -5.55 0.62 -2.09
N HIS A 3 -4.49 1.42 -2.23
CA HIS A 3 -3.45 1.27 -3.25
C HIS A 3 -2.26 0.54 -2.64
N ILE A 4 -1.83 -0.54 -3.30
CA ILE A 4 -0.68 -1.33 -2.88
C ILE A 4 0.25 -1.46 -4.09
N THR A 5 1.52 -1.12 -3.95
CA THR A 5 2.53 -1.17 -5.02
C THR A 5 3.93 -1.33 -4.42
N GLY A 6 4.96 -1.38 -5.27
CA GLY A 6 6.37 -1.34 -4.85
C GLY A 6 7.16 -0.21 -5.51
N THR A 7 8.31 0.14 -4.93
CA THR A 7 9.21 1.19 -5.47
C THR A 7 9.95 0.76 -6.74
N GLU A 8 9.97 -0.54 -7.05
CA GLU A 8 10.56 -1.12 -8.26
C GLU A 8 9.48 -1.73 -9.17
N ASP A 9 8.19 -1.43 -8.91
CA ASP A 9 7.07 -1.96 -9.68
C ASP A 9 6.95 -1.27 -11.05
N VAL A 10 7.77 -1.74 -11.99
CA VAL A 10 7.71 -1.36 -13.41
C VAL A 10 6.77 -2.28 -14.20
N GLY A 11 6.07 -1.71 -15.17
CA GLY A 11 5.18 -2.49 -16.04
C GLY A 11 5.93 -3.52 -16.90
N ILE A 12 5.41 -4.75 -16.96
CA ILE A 12 6.03 -5.87 -17.69
C ILE A 12 5.93 -5.69 -19.21
N ILE A 13 4.76 -5.25 -19.69
CA ILE A 13 4.46 -5.17 -21.14
C ILE A 13 4.76 -3.78 -21.71
N LYS A 14 4.46 -2.74 -20.93
CA LYS A 14 4.80 -1.36 -21.25
C LYS A 14 5.48 -0.74 -20.04
N PRO A 15 6.53 0.07 -20.22
CA PRO A 15 7.22 0.72 -19.11
C PRO A 15 6.27 1.75 -18.48
N ILE A 16 5.61 1.32 -17.40
CA ILE A 16 4.90 2.19 -16.46
C ILE A 16 5.80 2.28 -15.24
N LEU A 17 6.13 3.50 -14.83
CA LEU A 17 6.99 3.75 -13.68
C LEU A 17 6.20 3.64 -12.37
N PRO A 18 6.85 3.28 -11.25
CA PRO A 18 6.23 3.22 -9.92
C PRO A 18 5.44 4.49 -9.56
N LYS A 19 6.00 5.67 -9.86
CA LYS A 19 5.33 6.97 -9.61
C LYS A 19 4.01 7.13 -10.37
N GLU A 20 3.88 6.52 -11.56
CA GLU A 20 2.67 6.61 -12.37
C GLU A 20 1.53 5.77 -11.77
N ARG A 21 1.86 4.74 -10.99
CA ARG A 21 0.87 3.94 -10.24
C ARG A 21 0.19 4.73 -9.12
N LEU A 22 0.80 5.84 -8.69
CA LEU A 22 0.28 6.71 -7.64
C LEU A 22 -0.69 7.78 -8.15
N ILE A 23 -0.82 7.96 -9.47
CA ILE A 23 -1.70 8.98 -10.06
C ILE A 23 -3.16 8.80 -9.58
N GLY A 24 -3.62 7.56 -9.46
CA GLY A 24 -4.96 7.26 -8.95
C GLY A 24 -5.15 7.75 -7.50
N PHE A 25 -4.19 7.46 -6.62
CA PHE A 25 -4.21 7.93 -5.24
C PHE A 25 -4.16 9.45 -5.14
N GLN A 26 -3.32 10.10 -5.95
CA GLN A 26 -3.15 11.56 -5.96
C GLN A 26 -4.42 12.29 -6.42
N LYS A 27 -5.12 11.77 -7.43
CA LYS A 27 -6.30 12.42 -8.01
C LYS A 27 -7.59 12.20 -7.20
N MET A 28 -7.61 11.24 -6.28
CA MET A 28 -8.81 10.98 -5.48
C MET A 28 -8.85 11.79 -4.18
N ASN A 29 -9.81 12.71 -4.13
CA ASN A 29 -9.97 13.67 -3.03
C ASN A 29 -11.30 13.53 -2.26
N LYS A 30 -12.28 12.78 -2.78
CA LYS A 30 -13.63 12.69 -2.18
C LYS A 30 -13.80 11.58 -1.13
N ASN A 31 -13.01 10.51 -1.19
CA ASN A 31 -13.16 9.32 -0.36
C ASN A 31 -11.91 9.09 0.51
N GLU A 32 -12.06 8.29 1.58
CA GLU A 32 -10.90 7.80 2.34
C GLU A 32 -10.06 6.88 1.43
N ASN A 33 -8.79 7.23 1.26
CA ASN A 33 -7.84 6.51 0.42
C ASN A 33 -6.57 6.20 1.21
N TYR A 34 -6.06 5.00 1.00
CA TYR A 34 -4.88 4.46 1.66
C TYR A 34 -3.86 4.06 0.59
N LYS A 35 -2.58 4.23 0.89
CA LYS A 35 -1.44 3.86 0.05
C LYS A 35 -0.44 3.09 0.91
N LEU A 36 0.04 1.96 0.40
CA LEU A 36 1.18 1.20 0.92
C LEU A 36 2.13 0.89 -0.24
N VAL A 37 3.39 1.32 -0.13
CA VAL A 37 4.46 1.14 -1.12
C VAL A 37 5.60 0.38 -0.46
N PHE A 38 5.83 -0.84 -0.92
CA PHE A 38 6.93 -1.67 -0.42
C PHE A 38 8.26 -1.24 -1.05
N LYS A 39 9.26 -0.93 -0.23
CA LYS A 39 10.60 -0.58 -0.70
C LYS A 39 11.29 -1.80 -1.31
N GLY A 40 11.89 -1.63 -2.49
CA GLY A 40 12.55 -2.69 -3.25
C GLY A 40 11.60 -3.67 -3.96
N ALA A 41 10.29 -3.51 -3.80
CA ALA A 41 9.32 -4.44 -4.38
C ALA A 41 9.05 -4.17 -5.86
N SER A 42 9.12 -5.20 -6.69
CA SER A 42 8.73 -5.14 -8.11
C SER A 42 7.30 -5.62 -8.36
N HIS A 43 6.90 -5.59 -9.63
CA HIS A 43 5.62 -6.11 -10.10
C HIS A 43 5.34 -7.56 -9.68
N PHE A 44 6.40 -8.37 -9.54
CA PHE A 44 6.26 -9.80 -9.23
C PHE A 44 5.92 -10.09 -7.77
N ILE A 45 5.91 -9.07 -6.91
CA ILE A 45 5.60 -9.22 -5.48
C ILE A 45 4.15 -9.68 -5.19
N PHE A 46 3.30 -9.70 -6.21
CA PHE A 46 1.94 -10.21 -6.11
C PHE A 46 1.77 -11.62 -6.70
N SER A 47 2.82 -12.19 -7.32
CA SER A 47 2.72 -13.37 -8.19
C SER A 47 3.07 -14.72 -7.54
N GLY A 48 3.55 -14.71 -6.31
CA GLY A 48 4.11 -15.85 -5.56
C GLY A 48 5.42 -16.40 -6.12
N ARG A 49 6.05 -15.73 -7.10
CA ARG A 49 7.23 -16.23 -7.81
C ARG A 49 8.50 -15.63 -7.19
N ASN A 50 9.17 -16.43 -6.36
CA ASN A 50 10.47 -16.17 -5.74
C ASN A 50 11.53 -15.78 -6.78
N GLN A 51 11.65 -14.50 -7.10
CA GLN A 51 12.70 -13.99 -7.99
C GLN A 51 13.45 -12.81 -7.38
N MET A 52 13.10 -12.38 -6.16
CA MET A 52 13.62 -11.13 -5.60
C MET A 52 14.53 -11.32 -4.37
N PRO A 53 15.51 -10.40 -4.17
CA PRO A 53 16.42 -10.41 -3.01
C PRO A 53 15.77 -9.93 -1.70
N ILE A 54 14.54 -9.41 -1.77
CA ILE A 54 13.69 -9.04 -0.63
C ILE A 54 12.95 -10.27 -0.10
N ASP A 55 12.68 -10.30 1.20
CA ASP A 55 11.90 -11.36 1.82
C ASP A 55 10.43 -11.29 1.38
N GLU A 56 10.15 -11.92 0.24
CA GLU A 56 8.81 -11.99 -0.34
C GLU A 56 7.80 -12.56 0.65
N LYS A 57 8.19 -13.49 1.52
CA LYS A 57 7.26 -14.09 2.50
C LYS A 57 6.77 -13.06 3.50
N LEU A 58 7.65 -12.16 3.95
CA LEU A 58 7.26 -11.05 4.82
C LEU A 58 6.33 -10.09 4.09
N ILE A 59 6.63 -9.75 2.83
CA ILE A 59 5.78 -8.82 2.07
C ILE A 59 4.41 -9.43 1.75
N TYR A 60 4.32 -10.71 1.39
CA TYR A 60 3.02 -11.39 1.21
C TYR A 60 2.19 -11.40 2.50
N LYS A 61 2.85 -11.67 3.63
CA LYS A 61 2.19 -11.64 4.94
C LYS A 61 1.63 -10.25 5.20
N ASP A 62 2.41 -9.21 4.96
CA ASP A 62 1.98 -7.83 5.17
C ASP A 62 0.85 -7.44 4.22
N ILE A 63 0.97 -7.70 2.91
CA ILE A 63 -0.11 -7.50 1.93
C ILE A 63 -1.40 -8.14 2.43
N LYS A 64 -1.33 -9.40 2.90
CA LYS A 64 -2.50 -10.11 3.41
C LYS A 64 -3.11 -9.43 4.63
N ILE A 65 -2.30 -9.13 5.65
CA ILE A 65 -2.80 -8.55 6.90
C ILE A 65 -3.38 -7.14 6.66
N PHE A 66 -2.66 -6.29 5.91
CA PHE A 66 -3.14 -4.95 5.56
C PHE A 66 -4.43 -5.00 4.74
N THR A 67 -4.53 -5.92 3.76
CA THR A 67 -5.75 -6.10 2.94
C THR A 67 -6.93 -6.54 3.79
N LEU A 68 -6.72 -7.51 4.70
CA LEU A 68 -7.76 -7.99 5.60
C LEU A 68 -8.23 -6.88 6.54
N ALA A 69 -7.33 -6.10 7.12
CA ALA A 69 -7.69 -4.96 7.97
C ALA A 69 -8.49 -3.90 7.20
N PHE A 70 -8.09 -3.61 5.96
CA PHE A 70 -8.82 -2.67 5.10
C PHE A 70 -10.23 -3.18 4.78
N TRP A 71 -10.39 -4.46 4.46
CA TRP A 71 -11.71 -5.06 4.20
C TRP A 71 -12.57 -5.12 5.44
N ASP A 72 -12.01 -5.49 6.59
CA ASP A 72 -12.75 -5.56 7.85
C ASP A 72 -13.25 -4.17 8.27
N MET A 73 -12.40 -3.15 8.15
CA MET A 73 -12.81 -1.76 8.29
C MET A 73 -13.93 -1.37 7.32
N THR A 74 -13.78 -1.67 6.02
CA THR A 74 -14.66 -1.14 4.97
C THR A 74 -16.00 -1.87 4.88
N LEU A 75 -16.00 -3.19 5.03
CA LEU A 75 -17.18 -4.04 4.81
C LEU A 75 -17.99 -4.27 6.08
N ARG A 76 -17.37 -4.12 7.26
CA ARG A 76 -18.00 -4.37 8.56
C ARG A 76 -18.02 -3.15 9.48
N ASP A 77 -17.59 -1.98 8.98
CA ASP A 77 -17.43 -0.74 9.76
C ASP A 77 -16.62 -0.94 11.06
N ASN A 78 -15.63 -1.84 11.02
CA ASN A 78 -14.86 -2.20 12.21
C ASN A 78 -13.87 -1.07 12.58
N GLN A 79 -14.22 -0.29 13.60
CA GLN A 79 -13.38 0.80 14.11
C GLN A 79 -12.04 0.34 14.69
N LYS A 80 -11.96 -0.90 15.23
CA LYS A 80 -10.69 -1.46 15.71
C LYS A 80 -9.76 -1.76 14.53
N ALA A 81 -10.29 -2.30 13.44
CA ALA A 81 -9.53 -2.53 12.21
C ALA A 81 -9.07 -1.20 11.59
N LYS A 82 -9.91 -0.16 11.61
CA LYS A 82 -9.53 1.20 11.18
C LYS A 82 -8.33 1.73 11.97
N LYS A 83 -8.40 1.65 13.31
CA LYS A 83 -7.31 2.10 14.18
C LYS A 83 -6.04 1.30 13.94
N TRP A 84 -6.16 -0.04 13.90
CA TRP A 84 -5.02 -0.93 13.66
C TRP A 84 -4.34 -0.63 12.32
N LEU A 85 -5.12 -0.46 11.24
CA LEU A 85 -4.60 -0.12 9.92
C LEU A 85 -3.83 1.20 9.96
N PHE A 86 -4.36 2.21 10.64
CA PHE A 86 -3.69 3.50 10.81
C PHE A 86 -2.38 3.37 11.60
N ASP A 87 -2.41 2.73 12.76
CA ASP A 87 -1.25 2.58 13.64
C ASP A 87 -0.12 1.83 12.92
N MET A 88 -0.44 0.73 12.22
CA MET A 88 0.57 -0.08 11.53
C MET A 88 1.19 0.64 10.34
N LEU A 89 0.41 1.42 9.59
CA LEU A 89 0.97 2.25 8.51
C LEU A 89 1.93 3.30 9.07
N MET A 90 1.64 3.87 10.25
CA MET A 90 2.54 4.81 10.93
C MET A 90 3.79 4.13 11.50
N GLU A 91 3.65 2.93 12.07
CA GLU A 91 4.76 2.16 12.66
C GLU A 91 5.75 1.72 11.59
N LYS A 92 5.25 1.27 10.44
CA LYS A 92 6.07 0.73 9.34
C LYS A 92 6.64 1.78 8.38
N ARG A 93 6.58 3.06 8.76
CA ARG A 93 7.06 4.20 7.95
C ARG A 93 8.53 4.16 7.54
N ASP A 94 9.36 3.46 8.32
CA ASP A 94 10.79 3.34 8.04
C ASP A 94 11.09 2.19 7.07
N GLU A 95 10.15 1.25 6.91
CA GLU A 95 10.24 0.07 6.04
C GLU A 95 9.53 0.31 4.69
N TYR A 96 8.45 1.11 4.70
CA TYR A 96 7.55 1.33 3.57
C TYR A 96 7.27 2.82 3.36
N GLU A 97 7.01 3.24 2.12
CA GLU A 97 6.29 4.51 1.94
C GLU A 97 4.80 4.24 2.12
N TYR A 98 4.10 5.15 2.78
CA TYR A 98 2.67 5.00 2.99
C TYR A 98 1.96 6.35 2.81
N GLY A 99 0.65 6.30 2.69
CA GLY A 99 -0.16 7.51 2.60
C GLY A 99 -1.58 7.26 3.03
N ILE A 100 -2.13 8.18 3.83
CA ILE A 100 -3.50 8.13 4.32
C ILE A 100 -4.14 9.47 3.96
N ARG A 101 -5.20 9.42 3.15
CA ARG A 101 -6.03 10.57 2.79
C ARG A 101 -7.43 10.34 3.34
N VAL A 102 -7.85 11.14 4.30
CA VAL A 102 -9.19 11.11 4.91
C VAL A 102 -9.87 12.44 4.68
N LYS A 103 -10.92 12.47 3.85
CA LYS A 103 -11.82 13.63 3.62
C LYS A 103 -11.11 14.99 3.71
N GLY A 104 -10.15 15.25 2.81
CA GLY A 104 -9.43 16.53 2.73
C GLY A 104 -8.24 16.71 3.68
N LYS A 105 -8.01 15.79 4.62
CA LYS A 105 -6.77 15.71 5.43
C LYS A 105 -5.86 14.63 4.86
N SER A 106 -4.58 14.96 4.69
CA SER A 106 -3.58 14.05 4.13
C SER A 106 -2.42 13.89 5.10
N LEU A 107 -2.09 12.65 5.42
CA LEU A 107 -0.84 12.26 6.07
C LEU A 107 -0.08 11.44 5.02
N ILE A 108 1.00 11.98 4.48
CA ILE A 108 1.83 11.32 3.47
C ILE A 108 3.24 11.25 4.01
N ASP A 109 3.85 10.09 3.94
CA ASP A 109 5.30 9.95 4.03
C ASP A 109 5.85 9.89 2.60
N GLU A 110 6.74 10.84 2.26
CA GLU A 110 7.34 11.03 0.91
C GLU A 110 8.87 10.96 0.98
N ARG A 111 9.41 10.01 1.76
CA ARG A 111 10.86 9.76 1.85
C ARG A 111 11.50 9.33 0.54
#